data_AF-A0A846YKA7-F1
#
_entry.id   AF-A0A846YKA7-F1
#
_cell.length_a   1.000
_cell.length_b   1.000
_cell.length_c   1.000
_cell.angle_alpha   90.00
_cell.angle_beta   90.00
_cell.angle_gamma   90.00
#
_symmetry.space_group_name_H-M   'P 1'
#
loop_
_entity.id
_entity.type
_entity.pdbx_description
1 polymer ?
#
loop_
_entity_poly.entity_id
_entity_poly.type
_entity_poly.pdbx_seq_one_letter_code
_entity_poly.pdbx_strand_id
1 'polypeptide(L)'
;MTEPGAKFRHPVGLLDTCVLIDLPTIVDVGLPIQSKISTVTLAELGLGVAVASGAATLALRTERLFEIEHAFDALPFCATAARRFTSMAKLVIAAGRNPKPRKMDLMIAAIASSNDLPLFTRNADDFKGLDPLLTVVPV
;
A
#
# COMPACT_ATOMS: atom_id res chain seq x y z
N MET A 1 -10.58 -7.86 -36.81
CA MET A 1 -10.12 -8.72 -35.70
C MET A 1 -9.34 -7.81 -34.76
N THR A 2 -10.03 -7.07 -33.90
CA THR A 2 -9.45 -6.15 -32.92
C THR A 2 -9.08 -6.96 -31.69
N GLU A 3 -7.79 -6.98 -31.35
CA GLU A 3 -7.30 -7.61 -30.12
C GLU A 3 -8.01 -7.01 -28.90
N PRO A 4 -8.44 -7.83 -27.91
CA PRO A 4 -9.06 -7.32 -26.70
C PRO A 4 -8.03 -6.48 -25.94
N GLY A 5 -8.42 -5.24 -25.63
CA GLY A 5 -7.54 -4.15 -25.21
C GLY A 5 -6.48 -4.56 -24.19
N ALA A 6 -5.22 -4.37 -24.57
CA ALA A 6 -4.10 -4.43 -23.64
C ALA A 6 -4.42 -3.53 -22.44
N LYS A 7 -4.61 -4.14 -21.26
CA LYS A 7 -4.75 -3.39 -20.01
C LYS A 7 -3.49 -2.56 -19.84
N PHE A 8 -3.61 -1.25 -20.00
CA PHE A 8 -2.51 -0.32 -19.76
C PHE A 8 -2.07 -0.46 -18.30
N ARG A 9 -0.86 -0.98 -18.07
CA ARG A 9 -0.27 -1.05 -16.74
C ARG A 9 0.20 0.33 -16.33
N HIS A 10 -0.01 0.69 -15.06
CA HIS A 10 0.54 1.92 -14.52
C HIS A 10 2.09 1.85 -14.56
N PRO A 11 2.79 2.89 -15.06
CA PRO A 11 4.24 2.90 -15.10
C PRO A 11 4.86 2.74 -13.71
N VAL A 12 4.30 3.42 -12.71
CA VAL A 12 4.72 3.36 -11.31
C VAL A 12 3.48 3.26 -10.42
N GLY A 13 3.56 2.51 -9.33
CA GLY A 13 2.50 2.42 -8.34
C GLY A 13 3.02 2.09 -6.95
N LEU A 14 2.28 2.52 -5.91
CA LEU A 14 2.55 2.14 -4.54
C LEU A 14 1.84 0.83 -4.23
N LEU A 15 2.57 -0.17 -3.76
CA LEU A 15 1.98 -1.41 -3.26
C LEU A 15 1.56 -1.22 -1.81
N ASP A 16 0.31 -1.54 -1.52
CA ASP A 16 -0.16 -1.74 -0.16
C ASP A 16 0.55 -2.95 0.47
N THR A 17 0.65 -2.98 1.80
CA THR A 17 1.30 -4.06 2.55
C THR A 17 0.66 -5.41 2.26
N CYS A 18 -0.67 -5.45 2.12
CA CYS A 18 -1.38 -6.67 1.77
C CYS A 18 -1.00 -7.21 0.38
N VAL A 19 -0.67 -6.35 -0.58
CA VAL A 19 -0.22 -6.76 -1.92
C VAL A 19 1.24 -7.21 -1.87
N LEU A 20 2.08 -6.53 -1.09
CA LEU A 20 3.49 -6.89 -0.94
C LEU A 20 3.70 -8.26 -0.29
N ILE A 21 2.87 -8.61 0.70
CA ILE A 21 2.93 -9.92 1.37
C ILE A 21 2.57 -11.04 0.40
N ASP A 22 1.58 -10.81 -0.46
CA ASP A 22 1.05 -11.85 -1.36
C ASP A 22 1.56 -11.72 -2.79
N LEU A 23 2.59 -10.90 -3.01
CA LEU A 23 3.23 -10.68 -4.29
C LEU A 23 3.52 -11.97 -5.08
N PRO A 24 3.99 -13.08 -4.46
CA PRO A 24 4.23 -14.34 -5.18
C PRO A 24 2.97 -15.00 -5.79
N THR A 25 1.77 -14.59 -5.35
CA THR A 25 0.49 -15.17 -5.78
C THR A 25 -0.25 -14.30 -6.80
N ILE A 26 0.23 -13.07 -7.04
CA ILE A 26 -0.43 -12.08 -7.88
C ILE A 26 0.10 -12.19 -9.31
N VAL A 27 -0.80 -12.20 -10.29
CA VAL A 27 -0.42 -12.21 -11.71
C VAL A 27 0.17 -10.85 -12.10
N ASP A 28 1.35 -10.83 -12.71
CA ASP A 28 2.11 -9.61 -13.07
C ASP A 28 1.30 -8.55 -13.83
N VAL A 29 0.32 -8.96 -14.65
CA VAL A 29 -0.55 -8.03 -15.38
C VAL A 29 -1.40 -7.15 -14.48
N GLY A 30 -1.60 -7.54 -13.21
CA GLY A 30 -2.30 -6.78 -12.18
C GLY A 30 -1.42 -5.77 -11.41
N LEU A 31 -0.12 -5.72 -11.67
CA LEU A 31 0.84 -4.89 -10.93
C LEU A 31 1.39 -3.74 -11.79
N PRO A 32 1.89 -2.64 -11.18
CA PRO A 32 2.55 -1.59 -11.93
C PRO A 32 3.85 -2.10 -12.58
N ILE A 33 4.35 -1.41 -13.60
CA ILE A 33 5.64 -1.75 -14.24
C ILE A 33 6.77 -1.60 -13.22
N GLN A 34 6.76 -0.50 -12.46
CA GLN A 34 7.66 -0.26 -11.34
C GLN A 34 6.89 -0.15 -10.03
N SER A 35 7.25 -1.01 -9.07
CA SER A 35 6.64 -1.01 -7.75
C SER A 35 7.42 -0.11 -6.78
N LYS A 36 6.67 0.64 -5.98
CA LYS A 36 7.17 1.38 -4.81
C LYS A 36 6.48 0.85 -3.56
N ILE A 37 7.12 1.00 -2.40
CA ILE A 37 6.53 0.70 -1.10
C ILE A 37 6.61 1.94 -0.20
N SER A 38 5.90 1.91 0.92
CA SER A 38 5.93 2.97 1.91
C SER A 38 6.78 2.59 3.12
N THR A 39 7.32 3.58 3.84
CA THR A 39 7.94 3.31 5.16
C THR A 39 6.94 2.79 6.19
N VAL A 40 5.64 3.05 5.99
CA VAL A 40 4.56 2.51 6.84
C VAL A 40 4.42 1.00 6.63
N THR A 41 4.57 0.52 5.40
CA THR A 41 4.63 -0.92 5.08
C THR A 41 5.81 -1.60 5.76
N LEU A 42 6.99 -0.98 5.77
CA LEU A 42 8.13 -1.50 6.54
C LEU A 42 7.82 -1.59 8.04
N ALA A 43 7.15 -0.58 8.60
CA ALA A 43 6.72 -0.61 10.00
C ALA A 43 5.71 -1.73 10.30
N GLU A 44 4.79 -2.01 9.38
CA GLU A 44 3.82 -3.12 9.53
C GLU A 44 4.50 -4.49 9.47
N LEU A 45 5.45 -4.68 8.55
CA LEU A 45 6.28 -5.90 8.48
C LEU A 45 7.12 -6.05 9.75
N GLY A 46 7.76 -4.98 10.22
CA GLY A 46 8.53 -4.96 11.48
C GLY A 46 7.67 -5.26 12.71
N LEU A 47 6.43 -4.76 12.77
CA LEU A 47 5.47 -5.15 13.81
C LEU A 47 5.16 -6.64 13.72
N GLY A 48 4.98 -7.18 12.51
CA GLY A 48 4.81 -8.60 12.27
C GLY A 48 5.98 -9.44 12.80
N VAL A 49 7.23 -8.97 12.65
CA VAL A 49 8.41 -9.59 13.26
C VAL A 49 8.33 -9.52 14.79
N ALA A 50 8.07 -8.34 15.35
CA ALA A 50 8.07 -8.10 16.80
C ALA A 50 7.05 -8.95 17.57
N VAL A 51 5.91 -9.27 16.95
CA VAL A 51 4.85 -10.09 17.56
C VAL A 51 4.89 -11.56 17.15
N ALA A 52 5.89 -11.98 16.35
CA ALA A 52 6.00 -13.36 15.90
C ALA A 52 6.23 -14.31 17.08
N SER A 53 5.47 -15.40 17.11
CA SER A 53 5.59 -16.45 18.12
C SER A 53 6.29 -17.67 17.51
N GLY A 54 7.37 -18.12 18.14
CA GLY A 54 8.15 -19.27 17.69
C GLY A 54 9.30 -18.91 16.75
N ALA A 55 10.42 -19.64 16.89
CA ALA A 55 11.67 -19.35 16.20
C ALA A 55 11.55 -19.40 14.67
N ALA A 56 10.77 -20.35 14.13
CA ALA A 56 10.59 -20.50 12.68
C ALA A 56 9.86 -19.30 12.06
N THR A 57 8.74 -18.86 12.65
CA THR A 57 7.99 -17.70 12.14
C THR A 57 8.79 -16.41 12.28
N LEU A 58 9.55 -16.25 13.37
CA LEU A 58 10.43 -15.10 13.56
C LEU A 58 11.52 -15.05 12.49
N ALA A 59 12.17 -16.18 12.18
CA ALA A 59 13.20 -16.27 11.16
C ALA A 59 12.66 -15.88 9.78
N LEU A 60 11.53 -16.48 9.37
CA LEU A 60 10.90 -16.20 8.08
C LEU A 60 10.47 -14.74 7.92
N ARG A 61 9.88 -14.12 8.96
CA ARG A 61 9.46 -12.72 8.90
C ARG A 61 10.64 -11.75 8.89
N THR A 62 11.71 -12.07 9.63
CA THR A 62 12.94 -11.26 9.64
C THR A 62 13.63 -11.30 8.29
N GLU A 63 13.78 -12.51 7.71
CA GLU A 63 14.34 -12.69 6.37
C GLU A 63 13.54 -11.89 5.33
N ARG A 64 12.21 -12.02 5.37
CA ARG A 64 11.33 -11.26 4.46
C ARG A 64 11.46 -9.75 4.63
N LEU A 65 11.58 -9.23 5.86
CA LEU A 65 11.78 -7.81 6.09
C LEU A 65 13.10 -7.33 5.45
N PHE A 66 14.19 -8.05 5.64
CA PHE A 66 15.49 -7.69 5.05
C PHE A 66 15.49 -7.77 3.53
N GLU A 67 14.85 -8.78 2.93
CA GLU A 67 14.65 -8.85 1.49
C GLU A 67 13.96 -7.59 0.95
N ILE A 68 12.89 -7.15 1.61
CA ILE A 68 12.13 -5.98 1.20
C ILE A 68 12.93 -4.68 1.40
N GLU A 69 13.64 -4.52 2.52
CA GLU A 69 14.51 -3.36 2.76
C GLU A 69 15.65 -3.27 1.76
N HIS A 70 16.17 -4.41 1.31
CA HIS A 70 17.21 -4.46 0.28
C HIS A 70 16.67 -4.17 -1.12
N ALA A 71 15.47 -4.67 -1.45
CA ALA A 71 14.90 -4.57 -2.78
C ALA A 71 14.23 -3.23 -3.09
N PHE A 72 13.80 -2.47 -2.07
CA PHE A 72 12.99 -1.27 -2.25
C PHE A 72 13.54 -0.05 -1.51
N ASP A 73 13.55 1.09 -2.20
CA ASP A 73 13.66 2.41 -1.59
C ASP A 73 12.26 2.91 -1.20
N ALA A 74 11.96 2.87 0.10
CA ALA A 74 10.63 3.12 0.64
C ALA A 74 10.29 4.61 0.73
N LEU A 75 9.12 4.99 0.22
CA LEU A 75 8.67 6.38 0.27
C LEU A 75 8.29 6.79 1.70
N PRO A 76 8.84 7.91 2.22
CA PRO A 76 8.66 8.29 3.62
C PRO A 76 7.31 8.93 3.90
N PHE A 77 6.79 8.71 5.12
CA PHE A 77 5.69 9.51 5.65
C PHE A 77 6.18 10.90 6.07
N CYS A 78 6.26 11.82 5.09
CA CYS A 78 6.75 13.19 5.29
C CYS A 78 5.62 14.18 5.66
N ALA A 79 5.97 15.45 5.87
CA ALA A 79 5.00 16.50 6.19
C ALA A 79 3.88 16.66 5.14
N THR A 80 4.18 16.47 3.86
CA THR A 80 3.19 16.52 2.78
C THR A 80 2.19 15.35 2.90
N ALA A 81 2.69 14.13 3.13
CA ALA A 81 1.84 12.97 3.39
C ALA A 81 1.00 13.15 4.67
N ALA A 82 1.56 13.73 5.73
CA ALA A 82 0.80 14.01 6.96
C ALA A 82 -0.38 14.99 6.75
N ARG A 83 -0.21 16.02 5.91
CA ARG A 83 -1.31 16.92 5.52
C ARG A 83 -2.35 16.19 4.66
N ARG A 84 -1.90 15.32 3.75
CA ARG A 84 -2.80 14.51 2.91
C ARG A 84 -3.62 13.53 3.76
N PHE A 85 -3.00 12.88 4.74
CA PHE A 85 -3.67 12.02 5.73
C PHE A 85 -4.84 12.74 6.41
N THR A 86 -4.64 14.00 6.82
CA THR A 86 -5.72 14.79 7.44
C THR A 86 -6.89 15.01 6.49
N SER A 87 -6.61 15.26 5.21
CA SER A 87 -7.63 15.44 4.17
C SER A 87 -8.41 14.14 3.93
N MET A 88 -7.71 13.00 3.87
CA MET A 88 -8.34 11.69 3.75
C MET A 88 -9.18 11.33 4.96
N ALA A 89 -8.69 11.58 6.19
CA ALA A 89 -9.46 11.36 7.41
C ALA A 89 -10.77 12.17 7.42
N LYS A 90 -10.75 13.42 6.92
CA LYS A 90 -11.96 14.23 6.76
C LYS A 90 -12.95 13.60 5.76
N LEU A 91 -12.47 13.06 4.64
CA LEU A 91 -13.32 12.36 3.67
C LEU A 91 -13.93 11.08 4.28
N VAL A 92 -13.15 10.30 5.03
CA VAL A 92 -13.63 9.11 5.74
C VAL A 92 -14.75 9.47 6.74
N ILE A 93 -14.55 10.55 7.51
CA ILE A 93 -15.56 11.06 8.45
C ILE A 93 -16.81 11.54 7.71
N ALA A 94 -16.64 12.31 6.61
CA ALA A 94 -17.76 12.79 5.80
C ALA A 94 -18.56 11.65 5.16
N ALA A 95 -17.90 10.52 4.86
CA ALA A 95 -18.53 9.29 4.40
C ALA A 95 -19.17 8.45 5.53
N GLY A 96 -19.24 8.97 6.77
CA GLY A 96 -19.85 8.29 7.92
C GLY A 96 -19.01 7.13 8.49
N ARG A 97 -17.72 7.07 8.18
CA ARG A 97 -16.81 6.00 8.62
C ARG A 97 -15.83 6.50 9.69
N ASN A 98 -15.30 5.59 10.51
CA ASN A 98 -14.29 5.91 11.52
C ASN A 98 -12.86 5.75 10.92
N PRO A 99 -12.02 6.79 10.91
CA PRO A 99 -10.65 6.70 10.40
C PRO A 99 -9.68 5.99 11.35
N LYS A 100 -9.98 5.89 12.66
CA LYS A 100 -9.02 5.34 13.65
C LYS A 100 -8.58 3.89 13.37
N PRO A 101 -9.49 2.95 13.03
CA PRO A 101 -9.09 1.57 12.73
C PRO A 101 -8.25 1.44 11.45
N ARG A 102 -8.31 2.44 10.55
CA ARG A 102 -7.64 2.47 9.24
C ARG A 102 -6.43 3.38 9.23
N LYS A 103 -5.88 3.72 10.40
CA LYS A 103 -4.83 4.75 10.51
C LYS A 103 -3.63 4.41 9.64
N MET A 104 -3.17 3.16 9.65
CA MET A 104 -2.01 2.72 8.87
C MET A 104 -2.33 2.77 7.36
N ASP A 105 -3.46 2.20 6.95
CA ASP A 105 -3.93 2.24 5.56
C ASP A 105 -4.03 3.68 5.03
N LEU A 106 -4.59 4.59 5.83
CA LEU A 106 -4.70 6.01 5.48
C LEU A 106 -3.33 6.70 5.41
N MET A 107 -2.33 6.26 6.16
CA MET A 107 -0.95 6.77 6.03
C MET A 107 -0.32 6.27 4.72
N ILE A 108 -0.52 5.00 4.35
CA ILE A 108 -0.07 4.43 3.08
C ILE A 108 -0.72 5.17 1.91
N ALA A 109 -2.05 5.31 1.93
CA ALA A 109 -2.82 6.07 0.96
C ALA A 109 -2.35 7.52 0.86
N ALA A 110 -2.04 8.17 1.99
CA ALA A 110 -1.55 9.53 1.99
C ALA A 110 -0.17 9.67 1.32
N ILE A 111 0.71 8.68 1.47
CA ILE A 111 2.01 8.62 0.79
C ILE A 111 1.81 8.43 -0.71
N ALA A 112 0.93 7.51 -1.13
CA ALA A 112 0.60 7.31 -2.55
C ALA A 112 0.10 8.64 -3.17
N SER A 113 -0.91 9.24 -2.53
CA SER A 113 -1.54 10.48 -2.98
C SER A 113 -0.62 11.70 -2.92
N SER A 114 0.35 11.76 -2.00
CA SER A 114 1.32 12.87 -1.97
C SER A 114 2.40 12.77 -3.04
N ASN A 115 2.58 11.59 -3.63
CA ASN A 115 3.54 11.32 -4.69
C ASN A 115 2.86 11.10 -6.05
N ASP A 116 1.56 11.40 -6.15
CA ASP A 116 0.73 11.20 -7.35
C ASP A 116 0.79 9.76 -7.91
N LEU A 117 0.87 8.77 -7.01
CA LEU A 117 0.91 7.35 -7.37
C LEU A 117 -0.45 6.68 -7.13
N PRO A 118 -0.87 5.76 -8.01
CA PRO A 118 -1.97 4.84 -7.71
C PRO A 118 -1.58 3.88 -6.57
N LEU A 119 -2.54 3.57 -5.70
CA LEU A 119 -2.39 2.57 -4.64
C LEU A 119 -2.95 1.22 -5.10
N PHE A 120 -2.09 0.22 -5.17
CA PHE A 120 -2.46 -1.17 -5.46
C PHE A 120 -2.79 -1.89 -4.17
N THR A 121 -4.01 -2.40 -4.01
CA THR A 121 -4.48 -3.04 -2.78
C THR A 121 -5.44 -4.17 -3.07
N ARG A 122 -5.53 -5.14 -2.17
CA ARG A 122 -6.58 -6.17 -2.16
C ARG A 122 -7.78 -5.79 -1.30
N ASN A 123 -7.64 -4.71 -0.52
CA ASN A 123 -8.65 -4.20 0.40
C ASN A 123 -9.23 -2.88 -0.11
N ALA A 124 -9.59 -2.81 -1.41
CA ALA A 124 -10.06 -1.57 -2.04
C ALA A 124 -11.25 -0.93 -1.30
N ASP A 125 -12.07 -1.75 -0.65
CA ASP A 125 -13.21 -1.33 0.16
C ASP A 125 -12.84 -0.43 1.36
N ASP A 126 -11.63 -0.56 1.90
CA ASP A 126 -11.17 0.31 2.99
C ASP A 126 -10.97 1.75 2.53
N PHE A 127 -10.68 1.96 1.25
CA PHE A 127 -10.40 3.27 0.65
C PHE A 127 -11.63 3.94 0.01
N LYS A 128 -12.83 3.36 0.10
CA LYS A 128 -14.08 3.93 -0.44
C LYS A 128 -14.30 5.41 -0.01
N GLY A 129 -14.52 6.29 -0.97
CA GLY A 129 -14.72 7.73 -0.69
C GLY A 129 -13.44 8.54 -0.59
N LEU A 130 -12.28 7.94 -0.88
CA LEU A 130 -11.01 8.66 -1.08
C LEU A 130 -10.72 8.99 -2.55
N ASP A 131 -11.63 8.62 -3.46
CA ASP A 131 -11.52 8.79 -4.91
C ASP A 131 -11.10 10.21 -5.34
N PRO A 132 -11.54 11.31 -4.68
CA PRO A 132 -11.09 12.66 -5.05
C PRO A 132 -9.60 12.92 -4.83
N LEU A 133 -8.92 12.11 -4.01
CA LEU A 133 -7.52 12.31 -3.61
C LEU A 133 -6.61 11.13 -3.96
N LEU A 134 -7.16 9.97 -4.30
CA LEU A 134 -6.39 8.75 -4.48
C LEU A 134 -6.98 7.88 -5.59
N THR A 135 -6.14 7.47 -6.53
CA THR A 135 -6.48 6.38 -7.45
C THR A 135 -6.20 5.05 -6.76
N VAL A 136 -7.24 4.24 -6.59
CA VAL A 136 -7.14 2.89 -6.01
C VAL A 136 -7.25 1.86 -7.13
N VAL A 137 -6.29 0.94 -7.19
CA VAL A 137 -6.25 -0.15 -8.17
C VAL A 137 -6.43 -1.47 -7.41
N PRO A 138 -7.59 -2.13 -7.53
CA PRO A 138 -7.79 -3.44 -6.93
C PRO A 138 -6.93 -4.51 -7.63
N VAL A 139 -6.35 -5.40 -6.83
CA VAL A 139 -5.49 -6.52 -7.29
C VAL A 139 -6.08 -7.86 -6.89
#